data_AF-A0A830EQE2-F1
#
_entry.id   AF-A0A830EQE2-F1
#
_cell.length_a   1.000
_cell.length_b   1.000
_cell.length_c   1.000
_cell.angle_alpha   90.00
_cell.angle_beta   90.00
_cell.angle_gamma   90.00
#
_symmetry.space_group_name_H-M   'P 1'
#
loop_
_entity.id
_entity.type
_entity.pdbx_description
1 polymer ?
#
loop_
_entity_poly.entity_id
_entity_poly.type
_entity_poly.pdbx_seq_one_letter_code
_entity_poly.pdbx_strand_id
1 'polypeptide(L)'
;MSETAAVRVGWEELSNLFRSFHRYEILKAVPTDLCTKRDIVDTVSASRSTVHRCLDAFSEYDWVHVDGSQFKRTPAGTNALRQIRSSTSTIGKANRLAPLFSLAYAHSVELTTKMVVPESTYVSDERAPNKAIRKYYEQLSECASKYIDGYVGTLTEQTVTAITGLENIDRVQLVITTDFKMGK
;
A
#
# COMPACT_ATOMS: atom_id res chain seq x y z
N MET A 1 -30.15 -2.83 -2.28
CA MET A 1 -28.90 -3.62 -2.16
C MET A 1 -27.80 -2.63 -1.82
N SER A 2 -27.37 -2.62 -0.57
CA SER A 2 -26.45 -1.59 -0.04
C SER A 2 -25.06 -1.81 -0.60
N GLU A 3 -24.56 -0.79 -1.29
CA GLU A 3 -23.16 -0.65 -1.68
C GLU A 3 -22.30 -0.66 -0.42
N THR A 4 -21.46 -1.68 -0.26
CA THR A 4 -20.57 -1.82 0.89
C THR A 4 -19.54 -0.70 0.82
N ALA A 5 -19.80 0.41 1.51
CA ALA A 5 -18.82 1.48 1.68
C ALA A 5 -17.51 0.84 2.14
N ALA A 6 -16.48 0.91 1.30
CA ALA A 6 -15.18 0.31 1.58
C ALA A 6 -14.63 0.98 2.85
N VAL A 7 -14.66 0.25 3.97
CA VAL A 7 -14.14 0.71 5.26
C VAL A 7 -12.67 1.08 5.05
N ARG A 8 -12.36 2.38 5.04
CA ARG A 8 -10.99 2.87 4.90
C ARG A 8 -10.24 2.55 6.19
N VAL A 9 -9.27 1.65 6.12
CA VAL A 9 -8.31 1.41 7.21
C VAL A 9 -7.18 2.41 7.03
N GLY A 10 -6.95 3.27 8.02
CA GLY A 10 -5.89 4.27 7.99
C GLY A 10 -4.51 3.66 8.24
N TRP A 11 -3.47 4.49 8.06
CA TRP A 11 -2.08 4.07 8.28
C TRP A 11 -1.80 3.72 9.75
N GLU A 12 -2.40 4.43 10.70
CA GLU A 12 -2.22 4.16 12.13
C GLU A 12 -2.71 2.76 12.49
N GLU A 13 -3.88 2.37 11.98
CA GLU A 13 -4.44 1.05 12.17
C GLU A 13 -3.60 -0.01 11.42
N LEU A 14 -3.27 0.21 10.15
CA LEU A 14 -2.43 -0.73 9.39
C LEU A 14 -1.04 -0.94 10.02
N SER A 15 -0.46 0.09 10.62
CA SER A 15 0.83 0.02 11.30
C SER A 15 0.83 -1.06 12.40
N ASN A 16 -0.33 -1.32 13.00
CA ASN A 16 -0.49 -2.35 14.02
C ASN A 16 -0.08 -3.73 13.50
N LEU A 17 -0.40 -4.05 12.25
CA LEU A 17 -0.04 -5.31 11.61
C LEU A 17 1.42 -5.32 11.13
N PHE A 18 1.97 -4.18 10.70
CA PHE A 18 3.37 -4.09 10.30
C PHE A 18 4.35 -4.23 11.46
N ARG A 19 3.93 -3.93 12.70
CA ARG A 19 4.77 -4.04 13.91
C ARG A 19 5.17 -5.47 14.27
N SER A 20 4.50 -6.50 13.72
CA SER A 20 4.83 -7.88 14.04
C SER A 20 4.38 -8.85 12.94
N PHE A 21 5.31 -9.67 12.47
CA PHE A 21 5.02 -10.78 11.56
C PHE A 21 3.88 -11.68 12.06
N HIS A 22 3.85 -11.97 13.37
CA HIS A 22 2.82 -12.81 13.96
C HIS A 22 1.43 -12.20 13.86
N ARG A 23 1.28 -10.86 13.95
CA ARG A 23 -0.03 -10.22 13.86
C ARG A 23 -0.67 -10.42 12.49
N TYR A 24 0.11 -10.28 11.42
CA TYR A 24 -0.36 -10.57 10.08
C TYR A 24 -0.79 -12.04 9.93
N GLU A 25 0.05 -13.00 10.33
CA GLU A 25 -0.28 -14.43 10.20
C GLU A 25 -1.47 -14.83 11.08
N ILE A 26 -1.61 -14.27 12.28
CA ILE A 26 -2.76 -14.53 13.16
C ILE A 26 -4.05 -13.98 12.54
N LEU A 27 -4.08 -12.72 12.08
CA LEU A 27 -5.30 -12.15 11.46
C LEU A 27 -5.69 -12.92 10.18
N LYS A 28 -4.69 -13.39 9.43
CA LYS A 28 -4.88 -14.24 8.25
C LYS A 28 -5.48 -15.60 8.61
N ALA A 29 -5.04 -16.20 9.72
CA ALA A 29 -5.53 -17.48 10.22
C ALA A 29 -6.97 -17.43 10.78
N VAL A 30 -7.45 -16.26 11.25
CA VAL A 30 -8.86 -16.11 11.63
C VAL A 30 -9.74 -16.22 10.37
N PRO A 31 -10.65 -17.21 10.26
CA PRO A 31 -11.54 -17.36 9.13
C PRO A 31 -12.69 -16.35 9.18
N THR A 32 -13.46 -16.24 8.10
CA THR A 32 -14.67 -15.40 8.06
C THR A 32 -15.86 -16.03 8.79
N ASP A 33 -15.81 -17.34 9.01
CA ASP A 33 -16.75 -18.08 9.87
C ASP A 33 -16.22 -18.19 11.31
N LEU A 34 -17.05 -18.68 12.24
CA LEU A 34 -16.66 -18.85 13.64
C LEU A 34 -15.62 -19.97 13.79
N CYS A 35 -14.52 -19.68 14.47
CA CYS A 35 -13.50 -20.64 14.89
C CYS A 35 -13.16 -20.45 16.36
N THR A 36 -12.47 -21.41 16.96
CA THR A 36 -11.95 -21.28 18.32
C THR A 36 -10.52 -20.75 18.32
N LYS A 37 -10.09 -20.22 19.46
CA LYS A 37 -8.69 -19.86 19.69
C LYS A 37 -7.72 -21.04 19.48
N ARG A 38 -8.15 -22.27 19.77
CA ARG A 38 -7.31 -23.47 19.56
C ARG A 38 -7.03 -23.65 18.07
N ASP A 39 -8.05 -23.56 17.23
CA ASP A 39 -7.93 -23.69 15.77
C ASP A 39 -6.93 -22.67 15.19
N ILE A 40 -6.94 -21.45 15.73
CA ILE A 40 -5.98 -20.40 15.34
C ILE A 40 -4.57 -20.76 15.81
N VAL A 41 -4.38 -21.16 17.07
CA VAL A 41 -3.06 -21.54 17.61
C VAL A 41 -2.45 -22.70 16.83
N ASP A 42 -3.24 -23.68 16.42
CA ASP A 42 -2.76 -24.87 15.70
C ASP A 42 -2.34 -24.55 14.26
N THR A 43 -2.75 -23.41 13.70
CA THR A 43 -2.45 -22.99 12.32
C THR A 43 -1.33 -21.96 12.22
N VAL A 44 -0.91 -21.35 13.34
CA VAL A 44 0.15 -20.33 13.34
C VAL A 44 1.34 -20.73 14.21
N SER A 45 2.54 -20.34 13.78
CA SER A 45 3.75 -20.46 14.59
C SER A 45 3.84 -19.32 15.61
N ALA A 46 2.89 -19.24 16.54
CA ALA A 46 2.87 -18.23 17.61
C ALA A 46 2.40 -18.85 18.94
N SER A 47 2.90 -18.31 20.06
CA SER A 47 2.48 -18.76 21.37
C SER A 47 0.99 -18.45 21.64
N ARG A 48 0.34 -19.23 22.49
CA ARG A 48 -1.06 -19.01 22.87
C ARG A 48 -1.30 -17.62 23.48
N SER A 49 -0.34 -17.08 24.23
CA SER A 49 -0.41 -15.73 24.79
C SER A 49 -0.26 -14.66 23.71
N THR A 50 0.59 -14.88 22.70
CA THR A 50 0.69 -14.02 21.51
C THR A 50 -0.62 -14.00 20.73
N VAL A 51 -1.23 -15.17 20.48
CA VAL A 51 -2.51 -15.27 19.79
C VAL A 51 -3.60 -14.51 20.55
N HIS A 52 -3.70 -14.69 21.86
CA HIS A 52 -4.66 -13.96 22.69
C HIS A 52 -4.51 -12.44 22.56
N ARG A 53 -3.29 -11.92 22.81
CA ARG A 53 -3.02 -10.48 22.72
C ARG A 53 -3.33 -9.90 21.34
N CYS A 54 -3.10 -10.68 20.28
CA CYS A 54 -3.42 -10.24 18.93
C CYS A 54 -4.93 -10.21 18.69
N LEU A 55 -5.67 -11.23 19.14
CA LEU A 55 -7.13 -11.25 19.02
C LEU A 55 -7.79 -10.12 19.80
N ASP A 56 -7.31 -9.81 21.01
CA ASP A 56 -7.78 -8.66 21.80
C ASP A 56 -7.60 -7.35 21.01
N ALA A 57 -6.37 -7.11 20.51
CA ALA A 57 -6.08 -5.93 19.70
C ALA A 57 -6.93 -5.89 18.42
N PHE A 58 -7.15 -7.01 17.73
CA PHE A 58 -7.98 -7.04 16.53
C PHE A 58 -9.45 -6.75 16.81
N SER A 59 -9.94 -7.12 18.00
CA SER A 59 -11.28 -6.74 18.43
C SER A 59 -11.39 -5.23 18.67
N GLU A 60 -10.35 -4.57 19.19
CA GLU A 60 -10.33 -3.11 19.38
C GLU A 60 -10.44 -2.35 18.04
N TYR A 61 -9.88 -2.90 16.97
CA TYR A 61 -9.96 -2.32 15.60
C TYR A 61 -11.16 -2.83 14.78
N ASP A 62 -12.09 -3.58 15.40
CA ASP A 62 -13.21 -4.24 14.72
C ASP A 62 -12.78 -5.13 13.52
N TRP A 63 -11.59 -5.72 13.58
CA TRP A 63 -11.08 -6.63 12.56
C TRP A 63 -11.46 -8.09 12.82
N VAL A 64 -11.72 -8.41 14.09
CA VAL A 64 -12.19 -9.72 14.54
C VAL A 64 -13.39 -9.49 15.45
N HIS A 65 -14.46 -10.23 15.18
CA HIS A 65 -15.62 -10.31 16.05
C HIS A 65 -15.47 -11.47 17.02
N VAL A 66 -15.82 -11.23 18.29
CA VAL A 66 -15.77 -12.21 19.38
C VAL A 66 -17.19 -12.62 19.75
N ASP A 67 -17.46 -13.91 19.70
CA ASP A 67 -18.71 -14.53 20.13
C ASP A 67 -18.40 -15.58 21.21
N GLY A 68 -18.45 -15.17 22.48
CA GLY A 68 -18.03 -15.99 23.61
C GLY A 68 -16.55 -16.42 23.50
N SER A 69 -16.32 -17.69 23.14
CA SER A 69 -14.98 -18.26 22.96
C SER A 69 -14.58 -18.43 21.49
N GLN A 70 -15.44 -17.98 20.59
CA GLN A 70 -15.28 -18.10 19.15
C GLN A 70 -14.94 -16.73 18.52
N PHE A 71 -14.23 -16.79 17.41
CA PHE A 71 -13.69 -15.66 16.70
C PHE A 71 -14.00 -15.78 15.22
N LYS A 72 -14.34 -14.68 14.58
CA LYS A 72 -14.43 -14.59 13.12
C LYS A 72 -13.89 -13.26 12.62
N ARG A 73 -13.26 -13.26 11.46
CA ARG A 73 -12.73 -12.07 10.81
C ARG A 73 -13.89 -11.27 10.21
N THR A 74 -13.93 -9.97 10.49
CA THR A 74 -14.94 -9.06 9.97
C THR A 74 -14.63 -8.66 8.52
N PRO A 75 -15.56 -7.99 7.82
CA PRO A 75 -15.26 -7.33 6.54
C PRO A 75 -14.11 -6.32 6.66
N ALA A 76 -14.03 -5.56 7.76
CA ALA A 76 -12.95 -4.60 8.01
C ALA A 76 -11.59 -5.30 8.15
N GLY A 77 -11.51 -6.40 8.93
CA GLY A 77 -10.29 -7.19 9.05
C GLY A 77 -9.85 -7.84 7.73
N THR A 78 -10.82 -8.24 6.89
CA THR A 78 -10.55 -8.74 5.54
C THR A 78 -9.98 -7.64 4.64
N ASN A 79 -10.48 -6.42 4.76
CA ASN A 79 -9.95 -5.28 4.02
C ASN A 79 -8.52 -4.92 4.49
N ALA A 80 -8.27 -4.92 5.80
CA ALA A 80 -6.93 -4.68 6.36
C ALA A 80 -5.89 -5.67 5.81
N LEU A 81 -6.19 -6.97 5.79
CA LEU A 81 -5.31 -7.98 5.19
C LEU A 81 -5.04 -7.73 3.70
N ARG A 82 -6.08 -7.36 2.95
CA ARG A 82 -5.96 -7.05 1.52
C ARG A 82 -5.02 -5.88 1.29
N GLN A 83 -5.16 -4.81 2.08
CA GLN A 83 -4.32 -3.63 1.97
C GLN A 83 -2.85 -3.97 2.28
N ILE A 84 -2.58 -4.75 3.33
CA ILE A 84 -1.20 -5.17 3.62
C ILE A 84 -0.60 -6.01 2.54
N ARG A 85 -1.35 -6.99 2.01
CA ARG A 85 -0.87 -7.80 0.88
C ARG A 85 -0.54 -6.94 -0.34
N SER A 86 -1.36 -5.92 -0.61
CA SER A 86 -1.09 -4.93 -1.66
C SER A 86 0.22 -4.17 -1.38
N SER A 87 0.37 -3.63 -0.17
CA SER A 87 1.58 -2.91 0.27
C SER A 87 2.84 -3.75 0.21
N THR A 88 2.82 -4.97 0.73
CA THR A 88 3.99 -5.87 0.71
C THR A 88 4.33 -6.30 -0.71
N SER A 89 3.33 -6.47 -1.59
CA SER A 89 3.58 -6.73 -3.01
C SER A 89 4.25 -5.54 -3.71
N THR A 90 3.78 -4.32 -3.47
CA THR A 90 4.37 -3.09 -4.02
C THR A 90 5.79 -2.88 -3.53
N ILE A 91 6.05 -3.04 -2.23
CA ILE A 91 7.39 -2.98 -1.64
C ILE A 91 8.28 -4.08 -2.24
N GLY A 92 7.76 -5.30 -2.39
CA GLY A 92 8.50 -6.41 -3.02
C GLY A 92 8.91 -6.11 -4.47
N LYS A 93 8.03 -5.49 -5.26
CA LYS A 93 8.35 -5.02 -6.61
C LYS A 93 9.42 -3.94 -6.59
N ALA A 94 9.30 -2.95 -5.70
CA ALA A 94 10.30 -1.90 -5.54
C ALA A 94 11.68 -2.47 -5.17
N ASN A 95 11.73 -3.37 -4.19
CA ASN A 95 12.97 -4.04 -3.76
C ASN A 95 13.60 -4.89 -4.88
N ARG A 96 12.78 -5.55 -5.72
CA ARG A 96 13.29 -6.30 -6.88
C ARG A 96 13.94 -5.38 -7.92
N LEU A 97 13.41 -4.17 -8.11
CA LEU A 97 13.95 -3.19 -9.05
C LEU A 97 15.08 -2.35 -8.46
N ALA A 98 15.22 -2.29 -7.13
CA ALA A 98 16.23 -1.48 -6.46
C ALA A 98 17.66 -1.70 -6.98
N PRO A 99 18.15 -2.95 -7.20
CA PRO A 99 19.49 -3.17 -7.75
C PRO A 99 19.70 -2.55 -9.13
N LEU A 100 18.67 -2.57 -9.99
CA LEU A 100 18.72 -1.95 -11.31
C LEU A 100 18.88 -0.43 -11.19
N PHE A 101 18.08 0.20 -10.33
CA PHE A 101 18.18 1.64 -10.07
C PHE A 101 19.51 2.02 -9.42
N SER A 102 20.02 1.21 -8.49
CA SER A 102 21.34 1.41 -7.87
C SER A 102 22.46 1.30 -8.89
N LEU A 103 22.41 0.32 -9.80
CA LEU A 103 23.40 0.16 -10.87
C LEU A 103 23.34 1.34 -11.85
N ALA A 104 22.13 1.74 -12.26
CA ALA A 104 21.94 2.89 -13.13
C ALA A 104 22.50 4.17 -12.51
N TYR A 105 22.26 4.38 -11.22
CA TYR A 105 22.82 5.52 -10.47
C TYR A 105 24.36 5.44 -10.36
N ALA A 106 24.90 4.29 -9.96
CA ALA A 106 26.34 4.11 -9.73
C ALA A 106 27.20 4.29 -10.98
N HIS A 107 26.65 3.94 -12.15
CA HIS A 107 27.35 4.06 -13.42
C HIS A 107 26.96 5.32 -14.21
N SER A 108 26.21 6.24 -13.58
CA SER A 108 25.61 7.40 -14.27
C SER A 108 24.98 6.97 -15.60
N VAL A 109 24.34 5.79 -15.61
CA VAL A 109 23.67 5.28 -16.80
C VAL A 109 22.58 6.29 -17.10
N GLU A 110 22.81 7.10 -18.13
CA GLU A 110 21.74 7.82 -18.75
C GLU A 110 20.73 6.76 -19.18
N LEU A 111 19.56 6.77 -18.55
CA LEU A 111 18.42 6.00 -19.02
C LEU A 111 18.11 6.57 -20.41
N THR A 112 18.75 5.97 -21.42
CA THR A 112 18.64 6.50 -22.78
C THR A 112 17.18 6.39 -23.20
N THR A 113 16.70 7.38 -23.95
CA THR A 113 15.35 7.44 -24.52
C THR A 113 14.99 6.26 -25.43
N LYS A 114 15.91 5.31 -25.67
CA LYS A 114 15.64 4.03 -26.33
C LYS A 114 14.92 3.02 -25.41
N MET A 115 14.98 3.22 -24.09
CA MET A 115 14.24 2.44 -23.08
C MET A 115 12.93 3.08 -22.65
N VAL A 116 12.69 4.32 -23.08
CA VAL A 116 11.46 5.08 -22.80
C VAL A 116 10.70 5.18 -24.11
N VAL A 117 9.39 4.95 -24.11
CA VAL A 117 8.61 5.15 -25.34
C VAL A 117 8.68 6.66 -25.65
N PRO A 118 9.27 7.10 -26.79
CA PRO A 118 9.49 8.52 -27.05
C PRO A 118 8.19 9.33 -27.03
N GLU A 119 7.11 8.69 -27.48
CA GLU A 119 5.73 9.22 -27.51
C GLU A 119 5.14 9.44 -26.12
N SER A 120 5.69 8.80 -25.08
CA SER A 120 5.29 8.99 -23.68
C SER A 120 6.36 9.71 -22.85
N THR A 121 7.37 10.31 -23.49
CA THR A 121 8.48 10.99 -22.80
C THR A 121 8.28 12.50 -22.86
N TYR A 122 8.25 13.15 -21.70
CA TYR A 122 8.13 14.60 -21.59
C TYR A 122 9.32 15.16 -20.83
N VAL A 123 10.11 16.00 -21.51
CA VAL A 123 11.33 16.62 -20.96
C VAL A 123 11.04 18.08 -20.64
N SER A 124 11.40 18.49 -19.42
CA SER A 124 11.41 19.90 -19.01
C SER A 124 12.63 20.62 -19.58
N ASP A 125 12.45 21.85 -20.03
CA ASP A 125 13.52 22.70 -20.58
C ASP A 125 13.41 24.13 -20.03
N GLU A 126 14.35 25.01 -20.36
CA GLU A 126 14.40 26.39 -19.87
C GLU A 126 13.14 27.22 -20.21
N ARG A 127 12.47 26.88 -21.32
CA ARG A 127 11.27 27.60 -21.78
C ARG A 127 9.99 27.00 -21.20
N ALA A 128 10.04 25.74 -20.77
CA ALA A 128 8.94 25.02 -20.14
C ALA A 128 9.46 24.13 -18.98
N PRO A 129 9.89 24.74 -17.86
CA PRO A 129 10.54 24.00 -16.76
C PRO A 129 9.61 23.00 -16.08
N ASN A 130 8.29 23.21 -16.19
CA ASN A 130 7.26 22.34 -15.62
C ASN A 130 6.61 21.42 -16.66
N LYS A 131 7.16 21.29 -17.87
CA LYS A 131 6.53 20.50 -18.95
C LYS A 131 6.33 19.04 -18.56
N ALA A 132 7.33 18.41 -17.96
CA ALA A 132 7.25 17.02 -17.54
C ALA A 132 6.18 16.81 -16.47
N ILE A 133 6.18 17.66 -15.43
CA ILE A 133 5.24 17.51 -14.31
C ILE A 133 3.80 17.87 -14.70
N ARG A 134 3.62 18.86 -15.57
CA ARG A 134 2.31 19.19 -16.14
C ARG A 134 1.75 18.02 -16.95
N LYS A 135 2.58 17.39 -17.79
CA LYS A 135 2.15 16.22 -18.57
C LYS A 135 1.83 15.02 -17.71
N TYR A 136 2.57 14.81 -16.63
CA TYR A 136 2.22 13.84 -15.61
C TYR A 136 0.82 14.10 -15.01
N TYR A 137 0.49 15.34 -14.64
CA TYR A 137 -0.84 15.67 -14.12
C TYR A 137 -1.95 15.57 -15.17
N GLU A 138 -1.69 15.96 -16.42
CA GLU A 138 -2.63 15.74 -17.54
C GLU A 138 -2.94 14.24 -17.68
N GLN A 139 -1.92 13.39 -17.74
CA GLN A 139 -2.09 11.92 -17.80
C GLN A 139 -2.81 11.36 -16.57
N LEU A 140 -2.55 11.92 -15.39
CA LEU A 140 -3.21 11.51 -14.16
C LEU A 140 -4.71 11.84 -14.22
N SER A 141 -5.07 13.02 -14.74
CA SER A 141 -6.46 13.45 -14.92
C SER A 141 -7.20 12.68 -16.01
N GLU A 142 -6.49 12.22 -17.04
CA GLU A 142 -7.02 11.39 -18.12
C GLU A 142 -7.01 9.88 -17.77
N CYS A 143 -6.53 9.51 -16.58
CA CYS A 143 -6.39 8.13 -16.18
C CYS A 143 -7.77 7.47 -16.00
N ALA A 144 -8.10 6.55 -16.90
CA ALA A 144 -9.32 5.75 -16.82
C ALA A 144 -9.25 4.64 -15.75
N SER A 145 -8.09 4.43 -15.12
CA SER A 145 -7.94 3.42 -14.08
C SER A 145 -8.60 3.88 -12.79
N LYS A 146 -9.37 2.99 -12.15
CA LYS A 146 -9.93 3.22 -10.81
C LYS A 146 -8.89 3.07 -9.68
N TYR A 147 -7.68 2.61 -10.02
CA TYR A 147 -6.64 2.27 -9.07
C TYR A 147 -5.33 2.95 -9.46
N ILE A 148 -4.73 3.66 -8.50
CA ILE A 148 -3.42 4.29 -8.66
C ILE A 148 -2.48 3.67 -7.64
N ASP A 149 -1.42 3.02 -8.13
CA ASP A 149 -0.30 2.55 -7.33
C ASP A 149 0.95 3.30 -7.78
N GLY A 150 1.63 3.96 -6.85
CA GLY A 150 2.74 4.85 -7.20
C GLY A 150 3.88 4.81 -6.19
N TYR A 151 5.07 5.12 -6.69
CA TYR A 151 6.23 5.48 -5.87
C TYR A 151 6.54 6.94 -6.17
N VAL A 152 6.61 7.76 -5.12
CA VAL A 152 6.94 9.18 -5.24
C VAL A 152 8.08 9.52 -4.30
N GLY A 153 9.12 10.17 -4.83
CA GLY A 153 10.27 10.59 -4.03
C GLY A 153 9.91 11.66 -3.00
N THR A 154 8.88 12.46 -3.29
CA THR A 154 8.34 13.50 -2.40
C THR A 154 6.87 13.74 -2.76
N LEU A 155 6.04 13.97 -1.75
CA LEU A 155 4.63 14.32 -1.95
C LEU A 155 4.47 15.84 -1.90
N THR A 156 4.24 16.47 -3.05
CA THR A 156 3.98 17.91 -3.14
C THR A 156 2.48 18.21 -3.04
N GLU A 157 2.11 19.42 -2.64
CA GLU A 157 0.71 19.86 -2.58
C GLU A 157 0.01 19.75 -3.95
N GLN A 158 0.73 20.02 -5.05
CA GLN A 158 0.22 19.83 -6.41
C GLN A 158 -0.11 18.37 -6.71
N THR A 159 0.74 17.43 -6.28
CA THR A 159 0.48 15.99 -6.45
C THR A 159 -0.71 15.55 -5.62
N VAL A 160 -0.84 16.03 -4.38
CA VAL A 160 -2.03 15.77 -3.55
C VAL A 160 -3.29 16.27 -4.26
N THR A 161 -3.28 17.53 -4.72
CA THR A 161 -4.41 18.18 -5.38
C THR A 161 -4.82 17.46 -6.67
N ALA A 162 -3.84 17.08 -7.49
CA ALA A 162 -4.09 16.35 -8.73
C ALA A 162 -4.73 14.99 -8.46
N ILE A 163 -4.28 14.27 -7.42
CA ILE A 163 -4.81 12.95 -7.05
C ILE A 163 -6.21 13.07 -6.41
N THR A 164 -6.41 14.04 -5.51
CA THR A 164 -7.70 14.22 -4.83
C THR A 164 -8.77 14.80 -5.75
N GLY A 165 -8.37 15.47 -6.84
CA GLY A 165 -9.26 15.98 -7.87
C GLY A 165 -9.76 14.93 -8.87
N LEU A 166 -9.34 13.66 -8.75
CA LEU A 166 -9.80 12.60 -9.64
C LEU A 166 -11.16 12.05 -9.20
N GLU A 167 -12.17 12.17 -10.06
CA GLU A 167 -13.55 11.80 -9.73
C GLU A 167 -13.82 10.29 -9.81
N ASN A 168 -12.98 9.52 -10.50
CA ASN A 168 -13.22 8.11 -10.83
C ASN A 168 -12.25 7.12 -10.15
N ILE A 169 -11.70 7.49 -8.98
CA ILE A 169 -10.70 6.67 -8.27
C ILE A 169 -11.28 5.99 -7.03
N ASP A 170 -11.22 4.65 -7.02
CA ASP A 170 -11.61 3.82 -5.89
C ASP A 170 -10.48 3.72 -4.85
N ARG A 171 -9.21 3.70 -5.30
CA ARG A 171 -8.03 3.53 -4.43
C ARG A 171 -6.80 4.26 -4.96
N VAL A 172 -6.13 4.95 -4.05
CA VAL A 172 -4.76 5.46 -4.25
C VAL A 172 -3.84 4.82 -3.22
N GLN A 173 -2.73 4.26 -3.66
CA GLN A 173 -1.68 3.71 -2.81
C GLN A 173 -0.32 4.27 -3.25
N LEU A 174 0.28 5.12 -2.42
CA LEU A 174 1.58 5.72 -2.69
C LEU A 174 2.62 5.24 -1.68
N VAL A 175 3.79 4.85 -2.19
CA VAL A 175 5.00 4.67 -1.39
C VAL A 175 5.83 5.94 -1.50
N ILE A 176 6.10 6.57 -0.35
CA ILE A 176 6.85 7.83 -0.28
C ILE A 176 8.20 7.53 0.39
N THR A 177 9.30 8.00 -0.19
CA THR A 177 10.59 7.96 0.51
C THR A 177 10.73 9.11 1.48
N THR A 178 11.06 8.83 2.73
CA THR A 178 11.37 9.84 3.74
C THR A 178 12.81 10.38 3.63
N ASP A 179 13.68 9.67 2.90
CA ASP A 179 15.12 9.97 2.79
C ASP A 179 15.55 10.30 1.34
N PHE A 180 14.87 11.23 0.67
CA PHE A 180 15.40 11.76 -0.60
C PHE A 180 16.52 12.77 -0.31
N LYS A 181 17.72 12.29 0.02
CA LYS A 181 18.92 13.13 0.01
C LYS A 181 19.29 13.39 -1.45
N MET A 182 18.99 14.58 -1.96
CA MET A 182 19.68 15.06 -3.16
C MET A 182 21.18 15.02 -2.86
N GLY A 183 21.91 14.16 -3.57
CA GLY A 183 23.35 14.27 -3.63
C GLY A 183 23.70 15.68 -4.09
N LYS A 184 24.56 16.35 -3.32
CA LYS A 184 25.24 17.56 -3.80
C LYS A 184 26.18 17.18 -4.93
#